data_AF-A0A538AA80-F1
#
_entry.id   AF-A0A538AA80-F1
#
_cell.length_a   1.000
_cell.length_b   1.000
_cell.length_c   1.000
_cell.angle_alpha   90.00
_cell.angle_beta   90.00
_cell.angle_gamma   90.00
#
_symmetry.space_group_name_H-M   'P 1'
#
loop_
_entity.id
_entity.type
_entity.pdbx_description
1 polymer ?
#
loop_
_entity_poly.entity_id
_entity_poly.type
_entity_poly.pdbx_seq_one_letter_code
_entity_poly.pdbx_strand_id
1 'polypeptide(L)'
;MVSRKKATSPSERFMPSCLPTATSSEGVGSLTVAMGTSLAGCGADSAGILEALYGYASYHRCPEACRAGSRPSRYTRHAMRVAAITPILVEVPLRSAVQGVHGTTAVQRSVLVRVTTDEGGEGWGNVDPTPGYSLVSASDIHDAVARLAPALIRADPFNLHRALALMDRETAEGFEAKAAIEMALLDVKGRALGLPVHSLLGGALTPEVTLNAWIGTVAPEQAAREATGWLRRGFATAKIKISGAGPEGIARVAAVRAAVGDRMALRVDFNESLALAESVAFIRQLDPYALTLVEQPIVRTDLAGLAEIRRAIHIPLMADESVTGPASLIEIIRREAADIVKVKVMKQGGLLRTRQMIECAAAAGLRVVVGHGFGLTLSTLAEAAVAATCDAVMPGCEAVGPLKMAGDVVRDPINLEGGVIRLTEAPGLGATIDPDALKRYRVER
;
A
#
# COMPACT_ATOMS: atom_id res chain seq x y z
N MET A 1 64.47 28.34 -8.25
CA MET A 1 65.26 27.08 -8.18
C MET A 1 64.37 25.96 -8.72
N VAL A 2 64.27 25.73 -10.04
CA VAL A 2 65.09 24.81 -10.88
C VAL A 2 65.32 23.46 -10.16
N SER A 3 64.67 22.34 -10.52
CA SER A 3 64.85 21.50 -11.73
C SER A 3 63.69 20.46 -11.81
N ARG A 4 62.82 20.37 -12.83
CA ARG A 4 62.87 19.75 -14.18
C ARG A 4 63.28 18.25 -14.28
N LYS A 5 62.32 17.40 -14.72
CA LYS A 5 62.31 16.51 -15.93
C LYS A 5 60.96 15.76 -16.02
N LYS A 6 60.07 16.07 -16.99
CA LYS A 6 59.87 15.47 -18.35
C LYS A 6 59.45 13.98 -18.30
N ALA A 7 58.22 13.56 -18.62
CA ALA A 7 57.40 13.62 -19.86
C ALA A 7 57.59 12.38 -20.76
N THR A 8 56.49 11.69 -21.13
CA THR A 8 56.14 11.18 -22.48
C THR A 8 54.78 10.47 -22.48
N SER A 9 53.83 10.95 -23.31
CA SER A 9 52.84 10.12 -24.02
C SER A 9 53.44 9.74 -25.41
N PRO A 10 52.84 8.82 -26.20
CA PRO A 10 51.78 9.25 -27.13
C PRO A 10 50.69 8.19 -27.52
N SER A 11 49.51 8.70 -27.91
CA SER A 11 48.62 8.34 -29.06
C SER A 11 48.20 6.86 -29.32
N GLU A 12 46.99 6.44 -29.74
CA GLU A 12 46.04 6.94 -30.76
C GLU A 12 44.63 6.29 -30.65
N ARG A 13 43.60 7.05 -31.10
CA ARG A 13 42.40 6.70 -31.90
C ARG A 13 41.53 5.47 -31.55
N PHE A 14 40.23 5.68 -31.33
CA PHE A 14 39.17 5.55 -32.35
C PHE A 14 37.78 5.85 -31.74
N MET A 15 37.10 6.87 -32.28
CA MET A 15 35.64 7.01 -32.27
C MET A 15 35.12 6.55 -33.64
N PRO A 16 33.82 6.24 -33.76
CA PRO A 16 33.06 6.98 -34.76
C PRO A 16 31.73 7.50 -34.24
N SER A 17 31.58 8.80 -34.41
CA SER A 17 30.32 9.51 -34.61
C SER A 17 29.58 9.02 -35.86
N CYS A 18 28.25 8.96 -35.83
CA CYS A 18 27.40 9.28 -36.98
C CYS A 18 25.95 9.51 -36.49
N LEU A 19 25.61 10.78 -36.26
CA LEU A 19 24.24 11.28 -36.36
C LEU A 19 23.99 11.71 -37.82
N PRO A 20 22.79 11.50 -38.37
CA PRO A 20 22.29 12.34 -39.44
C PRO A 20 21.13 13.21 -38.95
N THR A 21 21.29 14.51 -39.12
CA THR A 21 20.20 15.48 -39.25
C THR A 21 19.40 15.21 -40.52
N ALA A 22 18.07 15.24 -40.45
CA ALA A 22 17.22 15.52 -41.62
C ALA A 22 15.92 16.21 -41.20
N THR A 23 15.61 17.23 -41.99
CA THR A 23 14.49 18.17 -41.96
C THR A 23 13.14 17.54 -42.33
N SER A 24 12.08 18.26 -41.97
CA SER A 24 10.65 18.08 -42.29
C SER A 24 10.31 17.61 -43.72
N SER A 25 9.33 16.69 -43.85
CA SER A 25 8.20 16.79 -44.79
C SER A 25 7.17 15.67 -44.54
N GLU A 26 5.92 15.97 -44.88
CA GLU A 26 4.71 15.17 -44.76
C GLU A 26 4.75 13.87 -45.58
N GLY A 27 3.96 12.86 -45.20
CA GLY A 27 3.61 11.77 -46.13
C GLY A 27 3.25 10.43 -45.48
N VAL A 28 1.98 10.07 -45.57
CA VAL A 28 1.41 8.76 -45.23
C VAL A 28 2.00 7.67 -46.13
N GLY A 29 2.42 6.53 -45.57
CA GLY A 29 2.85 5.37 -46.37
C GLY A 29 3.19 4.13 -45.54
N SER A 30 2.47 3.04 -45.81
CA SER A 30 2.62 1.70 -45.22
C SER A 30 4.05 1.13 -45.37
N LEU A 31 4.63 0.60 -44.29
CA LEU A 31 5.88 -0.16 -44.34
C LEU A 31 5.60 -1.66 -44.52
N THR A 32 5.90 -2.17 -45.72
CA THR A 32 6.17 -3.58 -45.98
C THR A 32 7.68 -3.75 -46.07
N VAL A 33 8.29 -4.52 -45.18
CA VAL A 33 9.74 -4.79 -45.21
C VAL A 33 9.99 -6.07 -46.02
N ALA A 34 10.63 -5.91 -47.18
CA ALA A 34 11.24 -6.99 -47.94
C ALA A 34 12.72 -7.10 -47.56
N MET A 35 13.15 -8.26 -47.05
CA MET A 35 14.58 -8.59 -46.95
C MET A 35 15.00 -9.40 -48.17
N GLY A 36 15.98 -8.87 -48.91
CA GLY A 36 16.63 -9.53 -50.03
C GLY A 36 17.64 -10.58 -49.57
N THR A 37 17.65 -11.71 -50.28
CA THR A 37 18.61 -12.80 -50.16
C THR A 37 19.78 -12.60 -51.11
N SER A 38 20.99 -12.89 -50.65
CA SER A 38 22.17 -13.15 -51.48
C SER A 38 22.83 -14.42 -50.94
N LEU A 39 22.72 -15.52 -51.69
CA LEU A 39 23.33 -16.81 -51.42
C LEU A 39 24.46 -17.07 -52.42
N ALA A 40 25.67 -17.26 -51.89
CA ALA A 40 26.78 -18.01 -52.49
C ALA A 40 27.73 -18.34 -51.33
N GLY A 41 28.18 -19.55 -51.04
CA GLY A 41 28.03 -20.88 -51.60
C GLY A 41 29.05 -21.76 -50.88
N CYS A 42 28.63 -22.86 -50.27
CA CYS A 42 29.44 -24.07 -50.02
C CYS A 42 28.55 -25.10 -49.33
N GLY A 43 28.48 -26.30 -49.91
CA GLY A 43 27.52 -27.33 -49.56
C GLY A 43 27.85 -28.08 -48.26
N ALA A 44 26.81 -28.29 -47.47
CA ALA A 44 26.61 -29.46 -46.61
C ALA A 44 25.10 -29.51 -46.23
N ASP A 45 24.55 -30.72 -46.17
CA ASP A 45 23.14 -31.10 -45.99
C ASP A 45 22.23 -30.14 -45.18
N SER A 46 21.19 -29.61 -45.84
CA SER A 46 20.17 -28.76 -45.23
C SER A 46 18.87 -29.50 -44.88
N ALA A 47 18.95 -30.76 -44.45
CA ALA A 47 17.81 -31.51 -43.90
C ALA A 47 17.89 -31.69 -42.36
N GLY A 48 18.94 -31.20 -41.69
CA GLY A 48 19.18 -31.43 -40.27
C GLY A 48 19.26 -30.20 -39.36
N ILE A 49 19.03 -28.98 -39.86
CA ILE A 49 19.27 -27.73 -39.09
C ILE A 49 18.02 -26.83 -38.98
N LEU A 50 16.83 -27.36 -39.29
CA LEU A 50 15.55 -26.67 -39.09
C LEU A 50 14.60 -27.34 -38.06
N GLU A 51 15.09 -28.35 -37.32
CA GLU A 51 14.35 -29.01 -36.23
C GLU A 51 14.78 -28.58 -34.81
N ALA A 52 15.73 -27.64 -34.67
CA ALA A 52 16.27 -27.26 -33.36
C ALA A 52 15.72 -25.93 -32.77
N LEU A 53 14.78 -25.25 -33.45
CA LEU A 53 14.29 -23.92 -32.99
C LEU A 53 12.77 -23.78 -32.86
N TYR A 54 12.00 -24.83 -33.11
CA TYR A 54 10.56 -24.87 -32.80
C TYR A 54 10.20 -26.20 -32.11
N GLY A 55 10.57 -26.29 -30.83
CA GLY A 55 10.15 -27.37 -29.95
C GLY A 55 8.64 -27.36 -29.74
N TYR A 56 7.96 -28.21 -30.49
CA TYR A 56 6.56 -28.59 -30.34
C TYR A 56 6.23 -29.01 -28.90
N ALA A 57 5.36 -28.25 -28.24
CA ALA A 57 4.55 -28.76 -27.14
C ALA A 57 3.63 -29.86 -27.72
N SER A 58 4.05 -31.11 -27.55
CA SER A 58 3.26 -32.28 -27.92
C SER A 58 2.07 -32.37 -26.97
N TYR A 59 0.93 -31.80 -27.37
CA TYR A 59 -0.35 -32.16 -26.78
C TYR A 59 -0.55 -33.66 -26.98
N HIS A 60 -0.51 -34.43 -25.89
CA HIS A 60 -0.93 -35.82 -25.91
C HIS A 60 -2.34 -35.91 -26.51
N ARG A 61 -2.46 -36.52 -27.70
CA ARG A 61 -3.75 -36.95 -28.23
C ARG A 61 -4.36 -37.93 -27.23
N CYS A 62 -5.49 -37.53 -26.66
CA CYS A 62 -6.37 -38.42 -25.93
C CYS A 62 -6.75 -39.59 -26.87
N PRO A 63 -6.53 -40.86 -26.50
CA PRO A 63 -6.96 -41.99 -27.31
C PRO A 63 -8.48 -41.98 -27.50
N GLU A 64 -8.96 -42.38 -28.67
CA GLU A 64 -10.36 -42.35 -29.13
C GLU A 64 -11.34 -43.28 -28.35
N ALA A 65 -11.02 -43.64 -27.10
CA ALA A 65 -11.85 -44.48 -26.24
C ALA A 65 -12.87 -43.69 -25.37
N CYS A 66 -12.87 -42.35 -25.38
CA CYS A 66 -13.81 -41.53 -24.60
C CYS A 66 -15.14 -41.22 -25.34
N ARG A 67 -15.62 -42.11 -26.22
CA ARG A 67 -16.95 -42.02 -26.82
C ARG A 67 -17.90 -43.06 -26.22
N ALA A 68 -18.15 -42.98 -24.92
CA ALA A 68 -19.31 -43.59 -24.30
C ALA A 68 -19.67 -42.89 -22.97
N GLY A 69 -20.80 -42.18 -22.97
CA GLY A 69 -21.64 -42.09 -21.77
C GLY A 69 -21.13 -41.28 -20.57
N SER A 70 -20.83 -40.00 -20.74
CA SER A 70 -21.09 -39.02 -19.67
C SER A 70 -21.14 -37.62 -20.27
N ARG A 71 -22.34 -37.03 -20.37
CA ARG A 71 -22.42 -35.56 -20.43
C ARG A 71 -21.62 -35.03 -19.25
N PRO A 72 -20.72 -34.04 -19.41
CA PRO A 72 -20.12 -33.42 -18.24
C PRO A 72 -21.29 -32.91 -17.42
N SER A 73 -21.42 -33.47 -16.21
CA SER A 73 -22.28 -32.91 -15.17
C SER A 73 -22.02 -31.41 -15.20
N ARG A 74 -23.05 -30.61 -15.50
CA ARG A 74 -22.95 -29.17 -15.31
C ARG A 74 -22.45 -29.04 -13.89
N TYR A 75 -21.25 -28.48 -13.69
CA TYR A 75 -20.72 -28.13 -12.38
C TYR A 75 -21.62 -27.03 -11.80
N THR A 76 -22.86 -27.38 -11.45
CA THR A 76 -23.67 -26.63 -10.50
C THR A 76 -23.21 -27.11 -9.13
N ARG A 77 -21.96 -26.79 -8.76
CA ARG A 77 -21.74 -26.51 -7.34
C ARG A 77 -22.75 -25.42 -7.02
N HIS A 78 -23.53 -25.59 -5.96
CA HIS A 78 -24.23 -24.44 -5.39
C HIS A 78 -23.16 -23.37 -5.23
N ALA A 79 -23.31 -22.26 -5.95
CA ALA A 79 -22.36 -21.18 -5.84
C ALA A 79 -22.70 -20.52 -4.52
N MET A 80 -21.86 -20.72 -3.50
CA MET A 80 -21.93 -20.06 -2.20
C MET A 80 -22.47 -18.64 -2.35
N ARG A 81 -23.44 -18.27 -1.52
CA ARG A 81 -24.11 -16.97 -1.56
C ARG A 81 -23.97 -16.26 -0.24
N VAL A 82 -23.83 -14.94 -0.30
CA VAL A 82 -23.92 -14.08 0.88
C VAL A 82 -25.32 -14.20 1.49
N ALA A 83 -25.38 -14.63 2.74
CA ALA A 83 -26.60 -14.79 3.52
C ALA A 83 -26.88 -13.58 4.42
N ALA A 84 -25.85 -13.02 5.06
CA ALA A 84 -25.98 -11.82 5.86
C ALA A 84 -24.67 -11.00 5.87
N ILE A 85 -24.82 -9.69 6.05
CA ILE A 85 -23.73 -8.76 6.30
C ILE A 85 -24.13 -7.95 7.55
N THR A 86 -23.32 -8.00 8.60
CA THR A 86 -23.62 -7.38 9.89
C THR A 86 -22.50 -6.43 10.28
N PRO A 87 -22.74 -5.11 10.30
CA PRO A 87 -21.82 -4.17 10.91
C PRO A 87 -21.89 -4.25 12.44
N ILE A 88 -20.75 -4.11 13.10
CA ILE A 88 -20.61 -4.13 14.56
C ILE A 88 -19.67 -3.00 14.95
N LEU A 89 -20.18 -2.08 15.77
CA LEU A 89 -19.39 -1.01 16.33
C LEU A 89 -18.66 -1.51 17.59
N VAL A 90 -17.36 -1.27 17.67
CA VAL A 90 -16.55 -1.56 18.85
C VAL A 90 -15.78 -0.33 19.29
N GLU A 91 -15.52 -0.24 20.60
CA GLU A 91 -14.69 0.79 21.21
C GLU A 91 -13.59 0.11 22.03
N VAL A 92 -12.34 0.31 21.62
CA VAL A 92 -11.17 -0.27 22.28
C VAL A 92 -10.35 0.87 22.90
N PRO A 93 -10.07 0.86 24.21
CA PRO A 93 -9.22 1.87 24.84
C PRO A 93 -7.80 1.85 24.28
N LEU A 94 -7.17 3.02 24.21
CA LEU A 94 -5.75 3.13 23.94
C LEU A 94 -4.95 2.85 25.24
N ARG A 95 -3.72 2.34 25.11
CA ARG A 95 -2.80 2.17 26.26
C ARG A 95 -2.47 3.49 26.93
N SER A 96 -2.44 4.56 26.16
CA SER A 96 -2.24 5.93 26.60
C SER A 96 -2.91 6.86 25.62
N ALA A 97 -3.46 7.97 26.11
CA ALA A 97 -4.07 8.97 25.23
C ALA A 97 -3.04 9.52 24.24
N VAL A 98 -3.42 9.59 22.97
CA VAL A 98 -2.56 10.11 21.90
C VAL A 98 -2.99 11.52 21.56
N GLN A 99 -2.06 12.47 21.66
CA GLN A 99 -2.24 13.83 21.19
C GLN A 99 -1.89 13.91 19.69
N GLY A 100 -2.88 14.22 18.87
CA GLY A 100 -2.71 14.54 17.45
C GLY A 100 -3.02 16.01 17.17
N VAL A 101 -2.84 16.41 15.90
CA VAL A 101 -3.19 17.77 15.42
C VAL A 101 -4.69 18.03 15.56
N HIS A 102 -5.53 17.00 15.47
CA HIS A 102 -6.99 17.12 15.54
C HIS A 102 -7.57 16.90 16.95
N GLY A 103 -6.74 16.79 17.98
CA GLY A 103 -7.17 16.63 19.37
C GLY A 103 -6.57 15.40 20.08
N THR A 104 -7.13 15.09 21.23
CA THR A 104 -6.70 13.96 22.08
C THR A 104 -7.60 12.76 21.86
N THR A 105 -7.02 11.59 21.55
CA THR A 105 -7.75 10.33 21.38
C THR A 105 -7.40 9.37 22.50
N ALA A 106 -8.40 8.94 23.27
CA ALA A 106 -8.25 7.96 24.36
C ALA A 106 -8.88 6.60 24.05
N VAL A 107 -9.79 6.55 23.07
CA VAL A 107 -10.45 5.33 22.61
C VAL A 107 -10.46 5.27 21.08
N GLN A 108 -10.29 4.08 20.52
CA GLN A 108 -10.45 3.82 19.10
C GLN A 108 -11.84 3.23 18.87
N ARG A 109 -12.65 3.92 18.07
CA ARG A 109 -13.94 3.38 17.59
C ARG A 109 -13.74 2.76 16.23
N SER A 110 -14.11 1.50 16.09
CA SER A 110 -13.90 0.73 14.87
C SER A 110 -15.18 0.03 14.44
N VAL A 111 -15.31 -0.20 13.14
CA VAL A 111 -16.42 -0.98 12.58
C VAL A 111 -15.87 -2.31 12.11
N LEU A 112 -16.36 -3.39 12.72
CA LEU A 112 -16.22 -4.73 12.19
C LEU A 112 -17.40 -5.01 11.26
N VAL A 113 -17.15 -5.82 10.24
CA VAL A 113 -18.18 -6.36 9.34
C VAL A 113 -18.05 -7.86 9.32
N ARG A 114 -19.12 -8.53 9.71
CA ARG A 114 -19.27 -9.99 9.62
C ARG A 114 -20.07 -10.32 8.36
N VAL A 115 -19.53 -11.17 7.50
CA VAL A 115 -20.26 -11.76 6.38
C VAL A 115 -20.47 -13.24 6.65
N THR A 116 -21.71 -13.71 6.50
CA THR A 116 -22.04 -15.15 6.52
C THR A 116 -22.60 -15.58 5.18
N THR A 117 -22.49 -16.87 4.89
CA THR A 117 -22.94 -17.48 3.63
C THR A 117 -23.96 -18.58 3.87
N ASP A 118 -24.71 -18.94 2.82
CA ASP A 118 -25.71 -20.02 2.85
C ASP A 118 -25.12 -21.42 3.07
N GLU A 119 -23.81 -21.58 2.86
CA GLU A 119 -23.05 -22.80 3.15
C GLU A 119 -22.36 -22.77 4.53
N GLY A 120 -22.67 -21.78 5.38
CA GLY A 120 -22.12 -21.66 6.73
C GLY A 120 -20.71 -21.07 6.80
N GLY A 121 -20.13 -20.66 5.67
CA GLY A 121 -18.90 -19.89 5.62
C GLY A 121 -19.05 -18.51 6.27
N GLU A 122 -18.00 -18.03 6.93
CA GLU A 122 -17.95 -16.77 7.63
C GLU A 122 -16.63 -16.04 7.32
N GLY A 123 -16.69 -14.72 7.21
CA GLY A 123 -15.50 -13.89 7.11
C GLY A 123 -15.69 -12.51 7.73
N TRP A 124 -14.56 -11.89 8.05
CA TRP A 124 -14.51 -10.67 8.84
C TRP A 124 -13.66 -9.58 8.17
N GLY A 125 -14.13 -8.35 8.28
CA GLY A 125 -13.40 -7.15 7.88
C GLY A 125 -13.49 -6.08 8.96
N ASN A 126 -12.55 -5.15 8.95
CA ASN A 126 -12.44 -4.10 9.96
C ASN A 126 -11.88 -2.82 9.34
N VAL A 127 -12.48 -1.69 9.72
CA VAL A 127 -11.92 -0.35 9.49
C VAL A 127 -11.94 0.47 10.77
N ASP A 128 -10.99 1.39 10.89
CA ASP A 128 -10.68 2.12 12.10
C ASP A 128 -10.64 3.62 11.81
N PRO A 129 -11.78 4.33 11.67
CA PRO A 129 -11.73 5.77 11.45
C PRO A 129 -11.07 6.48 12.64
N THR A 130 -10.17 7.42 12.36
CA THR A 130 -9.53 8.25 13.39
C THR A 130 -10.30 9.58 13.53
N PRO A 131 -10.85 9.93 14.70
CA PRO A 131 -11.56 11.20 14.89
C PRO A 131 -10.72 12.42 14.48
N GLY A 132 -11.33 13.33 13.71
CA GLY A 132 -10.69 14.56 13.23
C GLY A 132 -9.75 14.39 12.02
N TYR A 133 -9.23 13.18 11.78
CA TYR A 133 -8.48 12.85 10.55
C TYR A 133 -9.40 12.24 9.47
N SER A 134 -10.24 11.27 9.86
CA SER A 134 -11.23 10.65 8.98
C SER A 134 -12.40 11.60 8.75
N LEU A 135 -12.90 11.64 7.51
CA LEU A 135 -14.03 12.50 7.11
C LEU A 135 -15.38 11.98 7.63
N VAL A 136 -15.44 10.71 8.00
CA VAL A 136 -16.64 10.01 8.48
C VAL A 136 -16.37 9.36 9.83
N SER A 137 -17.41 9.33 10.68
CA SER A 137 -17.34 8.66 11.97
C SER A 137 -17.55 7.15 11.84
N ALA A 138 -17.18 6.38 12.88
CA ALA A 138 -17.48 4.96 12.94
C ALA A 138 -19.00 4.67 12.89
N SER A 139 -19.83 5.59 13.39
CA SER A 139 -21.29 5.49 13.28
C SER A 139 -21.76 5.62 11.84
N ASP A 140 -21.21 6.59 11.10
CA ASP A 140 -21.56 6.82 9.68
C ASP A 140 -21.16 5.62 8.82
N ILE A 141 -19.97 5.04 9.10
CA ILE A 141 -19.49 3.83 8.42
C ILE A 141 -20.40 2.64 8.71
N HIS A 142 -20.77 2.43 9.98
CA HIS A 142 -21.72 1.38 10.35
C HIS A 142 -23.02 1.50 9.56
N ASP A 143 -23.59 2.71 9.51
CA ASP A 143 -24.87 2.97 8.84
C ASP A 143 -24.72 2.83 7.31
N ALA A 144 -23.56 3.18 6.75
CA ALA A 144 -23.24 2.93 5.35
C ALA A 144 -23.16 1.43 5.03
N VAL A 145 -22.54 0.61 5.89
CA VAL A 145 -22.54 -0.85 5.71
C VAL A 145 -23.96 -1.39 5.76
N ALA A 146 -24.79 -0.95 6.71
CA ALA A 146 -26.19 -1.38 6.81
C ALA A 146 -27.00 -1.01 5.55
N ARG A 147 -26.73 0.14 4.92
CA ARG A 147 -27.35 0.53 3.64
C ARG A 147 -26.85 -0.29 2.45
N LEU A 148 -25.55 -0.64 2.42
CA LEU A 148 -24.95 -1.41 1.33
C LEU A 148 -25.27 -2.91 1.38
N ALA A 149 -25.51 -3.45 2.58
CA ALA A 149 -25.73 -4.87 2.82
C ALA A 149 -26.84 -5.52 1.94
N PRO A 150 -28.03 -4.91 1.79
CA PRO A 150 -29.12 -5.50 0.99
C PRO A 150 -28.74 -5.77 -0.48
N ALA A 151 -27.92 -4.91 -1.09
CA ALA A 151 -27.49 -5.06 -2.49
C ALA A 151 -26.58 -6.28 -2.72
N LEU A 152 -25.98 -6.82 -1.65
CA LEU A 152 -25.06 -7.94 -1.70
C LEU A 152 -25.68 -9.27 -1.23
N ILE A 153 -26.90 -9.26 -0.68
CA ILE A 153 -27.59 -10.50 -0.31
C ILE A 153 -27.81 -11.36 -1.57
N ARG A 154 -27.51 -12.66 -1.47
CA ARG A 154 -27.48 -13.60 -2.61
C ARG A 154 -26.41 -13.30 -3.67
N ALA A 155 -25.50 -12.35 -3.45
CA ALA A 155 -24.32 -12.19 -4.30
C ALA A 155 -23.35 -13.35 -4.09
N ASP A 156 -22.51 -13.57 -5.10
CA ASP A 156 -21.39 -14.52 -5.04
C ASP A 156 -20.21 -13.87 -4.30
N PRO A 157 -19.78 -14.38 -3.13
CA PRO A 157 -18.68 -13.79 -2.37
C PRO A 157 -17.31 -13.97 -3.05
N PHE A 158 -17.19 -14.83 -4.07
CA PHE A 158 -15.94 -15.04 -4.80
C PHE A 158 -15.71 -13.98 -5.89
N ASN A 159 -16.78 -13.29 -6.30
CA ASN A 159 -16.75 -12.27 -7.34
C ASN A 159 -16.70 -10.85 -6.74
N LEU A 160 -15.54 -10.49 -6.22
CA LEU A 160 -15.29 -9.19 -5.57
C LEU A 160 -15.52 -8.01 -6.51
N HIS A 161 -15.17 -8.12 -7.80
CA HIS A 161 -15.44 -7.06 -8.77
C HIS A 161 -16.94 -6.79 -8.91
N ARG A 162 -17.76 -7.83 -8.92
CA ARG A 162 -19.22 -7.68 -8.94
C ARG A 162 -19.74 -7.09 -7.63
N ALA A 163 -19.21 -7.50 -6.48
CA ALA A 163 -19.60 -6.93 -5.19
C ALA A 163 -19.26 -5.43 -5.11
N LEU A 164 -18.04 -5.04 -5.50
CA LEU A 164 -17.63 -3.63 -5.58
C LEU A 164 -18.53 -2.84 -6.54
N ALA A 165 -18.81 -3.36 -7.72
CA ALA A 165 -19.67 -2.70 -8.69
C ALA A 165 -21.13 -2.54 -8.21
N LEU A 166 -21.65 -3.50 -7.44
CA LEU A 166 -22.96 -3.38 -6.80
C LEU A 166 -22.95 -2.25 -5.76
N MET A 167 -21.94 -2.23 -4.88
CA MET A 167 -21.81 -1.16 -3.88
C MET A 167 -21.61 0.22 -4.49
N ASP A 168 -20.90 0.32 -5.62
CA ASP A 168 -20.70 1.59 -6.34
C ASP A 168 -21.96 2.13 -7.02
N ARG A 169 -22.90 1.24 -7.40
CA ARG A 169 -24.21 1.66 -7.94
C ARG A 169 -25.10 2.23 -6.85
N GLU A 170 -25.00 1.71 -5.63
CA GLU A 170 -25.76 2.23 -4.49
C GLU A 170 -25.24 3.61 -4.04
N THR A 171 -23.92 3.81 -4.04
CA THR A 171 -23.32 5.12 -3.75
C THR A 171 -21.91 5.21 -4.32
N ALA A 172 -21.53 6.39 -4.80
CA ALA A 172 -20.14 6.67 -5.18
C ALA A 172 -19.20 6.75 -3.95
N GLU A 173 -19.74 7.15 -2.80
CA GLU A 173 -18.99 7.39 -1.55
C GLU A 173 -18.87 6.13 -0.68
N GLY A 174 -18.57 6.28 0.62
CA GLY A 174 -18.57 5.19 1.59
C GLY A 174 -17.43 4.20 1.42
N PHE A 175 -16.24 4.67 1.03
CA PHE A 175 -15.07 3.82 0.80
C PHE A 175 -14.75 2.97 2.03
N GLU A 176 -14.80 3.51 3.23
CA GLU A 176 -14.50 2.77 4.46
C GLU A 176 -15.47 1.60 4.68
N ALA A 177 -16.77 1.80 4.40
CA ALA A 177 -17.77 0.73 4.47
C ALA A 177 -17.52 -0.33 3.39
N LYS A 178 -17.22 0.09 2.16
CA LYS A 178 -16.86 -0.81 1.05
C LYS A 178 -15.61 -1.61 1.36
N ALA A 179 -14.60 -0.99 2.00
CA ALA A 179 -13.37 -1.65 2.43
C ALA A 179 -13.65 -2.74 3.47
N ALA A 180 -14.46 -2.44 4.49
CA ALA A 180 -14.80 -3.41 5.52
C ALA A 180 -15.57 -4.62 4.95
N ILE A 181 -16.52 -4.37 4.03
CA ILE A 181 -17.26 -5.44 3.34
C ILE A 181 -16.35 -6.26 2.43
N GLU A 182 -15.55 -5.62 1.58
CA GLU A 182 -14.66 -6.31 0.64
C GLU A 182 -13.60 -7.14 1.37
N MET A 183 -13.06 -6.62 2.48
CA MET A 183 -12.17 -7.35 3.36
C MET A 183 -12.84 -8.61 3.94
N ALA A 184 -14.09 -8.52 4.39
CA ALA A 184 -14.84 -9.67 4.90
C ALA A 184 -15.13 -10.71 3.81
N LEU A 185 -15.45 -10.28 2.58
CA LEU A 185 -15.63 -11.18 1.43
C LEU A 185 -14.32 -11.87 1.03
N LEU A 186 -13.20 -11.16 1.07
CA LEU A 186 -11.86 -11.74 0.88
C LEU A 186 -11.53 -12.77 1.96
N ASP A 187 -11.90 -12.52 3.22
CA ASP A 187 -11.72 -13.47 4.32
C ASP A 187 -12.57 -14.74 4.09
N VAL A 188 -13.86 -14.60 3.71
CA VAL A 188 -14.71 -15.74 3.30
C VAL A 188 -14.04 -16.55 2.20
N LYS A 189 -13.60 -15.87 1.13
CA LYS A 189 -12.97 -16.51 -0.04
C LYS A 189 -11.69 -17.24 0.34
N GLY A 190 -10.83 -16.62 1.14
CA GLY A 190 -9.58 -17.22 1.60
C GLY A 190 -9.80 -18.44 2.46
N ARG A 191 -10.73 -18.36 3.43
CA ARG A 191 -11.11 -19.50 4.28
C ARG A 191 -11.69 -20.66 3.48
N ALA A 192 -12.61 -20.38 2.56
CA ALA A 192 -13.23 -21.40 1.72
C ALA A 192 -12.24 -22.11 0.78
N LEU A 193 -11.16 -21.42 0.39
CA LEU A 193 -10.09 -21.96 -0.45
C LEU A 193 -8.91 -22.53 0.34
N GLY A 194 -8.84 -22.31 1.66
CA GLY A 194 -7.67 -22.65 2.46
C GLY A 194 -6.43 -21.82 2.13
N LEU A 195 -6.60 -20.59 1.64
CA LEU A 195 -5.52 -19.70 1.20
C LEU A 195 -5.49 -18.40 2.00
N PRO A 196 -4.31 -17.85 2.32
CA PRO A 196 -4.20 -16.52 2.92
C PRO A 196 -4.55 -15.44 1.89
N VAL A 197 -5.00 -14.27 2.38
CA VAL A 197 -5.47 -13.16 1.51
C VAL A 197 -4.38 -12.65 0.57
N HIS A 198 -3.11 -12.58 0.99
CA HIS A 198 -2.02 -12.13 0.12
C HIS A 198 -1.86 -13.02 -1.13
N SER A 199 -2.08 -14.34 -1.01
CA SER A 199 -2.11 -15.27 -2.15
C SER A 199 -3.28 -15.00 -3.10
N LEU A 200 -4.44 -14.58 -2.58
CA LEU A 200 -5.58 -14.17 -3.41
C LEU A 200 -5.33 -12.85 -4.16
N LEU A 201 -4.37 -12.05 -3.70
CA LEU A 201 -3.92 -10.82 -4.34
C LEU A 201 -2.81 -11.06 -5.36
N GLY A 202 -2.45 -12.30 -5.67
CA GLY A 202 -1.38 -12.64 -6.62
C GLY A 202 -0.08 -13.09 -5.97
N GLY A 203 -0.04 -13.16 -4.63
CA GLY A 203 1.11 -13.63 -3.86
C GLY A 203 1.96 -12.49 -3.28
N ALA A 204 2.59 -12.77 -2.14
CA ALA A 204 3.53 -11.87 -1.51
C ALA A 204 4.92 -11.98 -2.14
N LEU A 205 5.61 -10.85 -2.28
CA LEU A 205 7.00 -10.74 -2.73
C LEU A 205 8.01 -10.91 -1.57
N THR A 206 7.52 -10.77 -0.33
CA THR A 206 8.30 -10.89 0.90
C THR A 206 7.49 -11.62 1.97
N PRO A 207 8.11 -12.44 2.83
CA PRO A 207 7.41 -13.09 3.94
C PRO A 207 7.09 -12.14 5.10
N GLU A 208 7.68 -10.95 5.12
CA GLU A 208 7.47 -9.95 6.17
C GLU A 208 7.50 -8.51 5.64
N VAL A 209 6.78 -7.62 6.31
CA VAL A 209 6.80 -6.17 6.05
C VAL A 209 7.37 -5.45 7.27
N THR A 210 8.28 -4.50 7.04
CA THR A 210 8.85 -3.69 8.11
C THR A 210 7.90 -2.58 8.51
N LEU A 211 7.91 -2.21 9.78
CA LEU A 211 7.04 -1.22 10.38
C LEU A 211 7.81 0.05 10.72
N ASN A 212 7.06 1.14 10.75
CA ASN A 212 7.58 2.42 11.15
C ASN A 212 7.08 2.83 12.52
N ALA A 213 8.02 3.04 13.43
CA ALA A 213 7.76 3.56 14.75
C ALA A 213 7.21 4.99 14.68
N TRP A 214 6.51 5.39 15.74
CA TRP A 214 5.88 6.70 15.83
C TRP A 214 6.43 7.47 17.03
N ILE A 215 6.77 8.72 16.79
CA ILE A 215 7.22 9.69 17.79
C ILE A 215 6.30 10.91 17.67
N GLY A 216 5.57 11.20 18.75
CA GLY A 216 4.60 12.28 18.78
C GLY A 216 5.22 13.68 18.85
N THR A 217 4.36 14.69 18.96
CA THR A 217 4.78 16.08 19.21
C THR A 217 5.10 16.24 20.69
N VAL A 218 6.31 15.83 21.08
CA VAL A 218 6.82 15.85 22.46
C VAL A 218 8.11 16.66 22.55
N ALA A 219 8.60 16.97 23.76
CA ALA A 219 9.88 17.65 23.93
C ALA A 219 11.05 16.85 23.28
N PRO A 220 12.09 17.51 22.74
CA PRO A 220 13.21 16.85 22.05
C PRO A 220 13.84 15.70 22.84
N GLU A 221 14.04 15.86 24.15
CA GLU A 221 14.65 14.84 25.00
C GLU A 221 13.73 13.63 25.16
N GLN A 222 12.41 13.84 25.22
CA GLN A 222 11.43 12.76 25.25
C GLN A 222 11.40 12.03 23.91
N ALA A 223 11.44 12.76 22.79
CA ALA A 223 11.49 12.16 21.46
C ALA A 223 12.73 11.27 21.27
N ALA A 224 13.90 11.72 21.72
CA ALA A 224 15.14 10.93 21.69
C ALA A 224 15.05 9.65 22.53
N ARG A 225 14.43 9.71 23.71
CA ARG A 225 14.17 8.54 24.56
C ARG A 225 13.21 7.55 23.89
N GLU A 226 12.12 8.03 23.31
CA GLU A 226 11.16 7.21 22.57
C GLU A 226 11.82 6.52 21.39
N ALA A 227 12.58 7.26 20.58
CA ALA A 227 13.32 6.72 19.44
C ALA A 227 14.30 5.60 19.84
N THR A 228 15.05 5.81 20.93
CA THR A 228 15.95 4.78 21.48
C THR A 228 15.17 3.56 21.99
N GLY A 229 14.00 3.78 22.57
CA GLY A 229 13.08 2.71 22.96
C GLY A 229 12.63 1.86 21.77
N TRP A 230 12.22 2.51 20.68
CA TRP A 230 11.82 1.85 19.44
C TRP A 230 12.97 1.07 18.79
N LEU A 231 14.16 1.67 18.74
CA LEU A 231 15.36 1.01 18.23
C LEU A 231 15.68 -0.27 19.01
N ARG A 232 15.58 -0.24 20.35
CA ARG A 232 15.79 -1.44 21.20
C ARG A 232 14.75 -2.53 20.97
N ARG A 233 13.55 -2.16 20.53
CA ARG A 233 12.48 -3.09 20.14
C ARG A 233 12.61 -3.59 18.71
N GLY A 234 13.68 -3.23 18.00
CA GLY A 234 14.00 -3.72 16.66
C GLY A 234 13.47 -2.87 15.51
N PHE A 235 12.81 -1.73 15.78
CA PHE A 235 12.37 -0.84 14.70
C PHE A 235 13.58 -0.21 14.00
N ALA A 236 13.60 -0.32 12.67
CA ALA A 236 14.61 0.29 11.82
C ALA A 236 14.14 1.61 11.17
N THR A 237 12.87 1.98 11.33
CA THR A 237 12.31 3.23 10.80
C THR A 237 11.46 3.92 11.87
N ALA A 238 11.51 5.25 11.93
CA ALA A 238 10.66 6.06 12.79
C ALA A 238 10.17 7.34 12.11
N LYS A 239 8.94 7.71 12.43
CA LYS A 239 8.32 8.97 12.03
C LYS A 239 8.22 9.93 13.19
N ILE A 240 8.65 11.17 12.96
CA ILE A 240 8.64 12.26 13.92
C ILE A 240 7.55 13.25 13.52
N LYS A 241 6.60 13.51 14.41
CA LYS A 241 5.59 14.55 14.20
C LYS A 241 6.18 15.94 14.41
N ILE A 242 5.88 16.84 13.48
CA ILE A 242 6.22 18.27 13.55
C ILE A 242 4.94 19.07 13.37
N SER A 243 4.84 20.23 14.01
CA SER A 243 3.72 21.16 13.86
C SER A 243 4.26 22.57 13.65
N GLY A 244 3.85 23.20 12.56
CA GLY A 244 4.28 24.54 12.17
C GLY A 244 5.79 24.67 11.90
N ALA A 245 6.24 25.88 11.63
CA ALA A 245 7.65 26.20 11.31
C ALA A 245 8.48 26.60 12.54
N GLY A 246 8.15 26.07 13.73
CA GLY A 246 8.84 26.41 14.97
C GLY A 246 10.20 25.73 15.14
N PRO A 247 11.18 26.35 15.82
CA PRO A 247 12.52 25.78 16.03
C PRO A 247 12.48 24.47 16.84
N GLU A 248 11.44 24.25 17.63
CA GLU A 248 11.26 23.01 18.41
C GLU A 248 11.16 21.77 17.51
N GLY A 249 10.55 21.88 16.33
CA GLY A 249 10.48 20.77 15.37
C GLY A 249 11.86 20.33 14.91
N ILE A 250 12.73 21.29 14.58
CA ILE A 250 14.12 21.05 14.19
C ILE A 250 14.90 20.45 15.36
N ALA A 251 14.77 21.02 16.56
CA ALA A 251 15.44 20.51 17.75
C ALA A 251 15.04 19.06 18.07
N ARG A 252 13.76 18.70 17.87
CA ARG A 252 13.26 17.33 18.03
C ARG A 252 13.91 16.37 17.04
N VAL A 253 13.97 16.73 15.76
CA VAL A 253 14.63 15.90 14.74
C VAL A 253 16.12 15.74 15.05
N ALA A 254 16.80 16.83 15.44
CA ALA A 254 18.20 16.80 15.82
C ALA A 254 18.47 15.85 17.00
N ALA A 255 17.66 15.94 18.06
CA ALA A 255 17.78 15.08 19.24
C ALA A 255 17.54 13.61 18.90
N VAL A 256 16.54 13.30 18.07
CA VAL A 256 16.27 11.94 17.62
C VAL A 256 17.43 11.39 16.78
N ARG A 257 17.91 12.15 15.78
CA ARG A 257 19.04 11.75 14.94
C ARG A 257 20.30 11.50 15.78
N ALA A 258 20.61 12.37 16.73
CA ALA A 258 21.75 12.20 17.62
C ALA A 258 21.65 10.92 18.47
N ALA A 259 20.46 10.55 18.92
CA ALA A 259 20.25 9.36 19.75
C ALA A 259 20.36 8.04 18.96
N VAL A 260 19.81 7.99 17.75
CA VAL A 260 19.72 6.74 16.97
C VAL A 260 20.86 6.57 15.96
N GLY A 261 21.51 7.67 15.54
CA GLY A 261 22.52 7.67 14.48
C GLY A 261 21.93 7.17 13.15
N ASP A 262 22.73 6.50 12.34
CA ASP A 262 22.29 5.94 11.04
C ASP A 262 21.57 4.59 11.16
N ARG A 263 21.35 4.11 12.38
CA ARG A 263 20.69 2.81 12.65
C ARG A 263 19.18 2.84 12.37
N MET A 264 18.59 4.04 12.25
CA MET A 264 17.19 4.21 11.88
C MET A 264 17.04 5.18 10.72
N ALA A 265 16.20 4.78 9.75
CA ALA A 265 15.67 5.70 8.76
C ALA A 265 14.61 6.59 9.42
N LEU A 266 14.78 7.90 9.28
CA LEU A 266 13.92 8.90 9.93
C LEU A 266 13.10 9.64 8.89
N ARG A 267 11.83 9.88 9.22
CA ARG A 267 10.92 10.69 8.41
C ARG A 267 10.14 11.66 9.27
N VAL A 268 9.60 12.70 8.65
CA VAL A 268 8.81 13.72 9.34
C VAL A 268 7.42 13.86 8.73
N ASP A 269 6.45 14.22 9.56
CA ASP A 269 5.07 14.42 9.14
C ASP A 269 4.48 15.64 9.83
N PHE A 270 3.96 16.53 9.00
CA PHE A 270 3.45 17.84 9.39
C PHE A 270 1.93 17.89 9.52
N ASN A 271 1.20 16.90 8.99
CA ASN A 271 -0.26 16.89 8.90
C ASN A 271 -0.84 18.26 8.51
N GLU A 272 -0.41 18.80 7.38
CA GLU A 272 -0.93 20.04 6.80
C GLU A 272 -0.63 21.32 7.60
N SER A 273 0.30 21.27 8.56
CA SER A 273 0.51 22.36 9.53
C SER A 273 1.39 23.53 9.07
N LEU A 274 2.04 23.46 7.91
CA LEU A 274 2.83 24.58 7.36
C LEU A 274 2.00 25.43 6.41
N ALA A 275 2.25 26.74 6.42
CA ALA A 275 1.89 27.59 5.30
C ALA A 275 2.90 27.40 4.14
N LEU A 276 2.44 27.53 2.89
CA LEU A 276 3.30 27.41 1.70
C LEU A 276 4.49 28.37 1.77
N ALA A 277 4.26 29.63 2.17
CA ALA A 277 5.25 30.70 2.17
C ALA A 277 6.49 30.42 3.05
N GLU A 278 6.36 29.62 4.10
CA GLU A 278 7.46 29.28 5.02
C GLU A 278 8.01 27.87 4.80
N SER A 279 7.26 27.02 4.09
CA SER A 279 7.50 25.58 4.00
C SER A 279 8.89 25.21 3.45
N VAL A 280 9.28 25.79 2.32
CA VAL A 280 10.58 25.50 1.68
C VAL A 280 11.75 25.89 2.57
N ALA A 281 11.70 27.10 3.16
CA ALA A 281 12.75 27.60 4.03
C ALA A 281 12.87 26.76 5.32
N PHE A 282 11.74 26.31 5.87
CA PHE A 282 11.74 25.45 7.05
C PHE A 282 12.26 24.05 6.74
N ILE A 283 11.75 23.40 5.68
CA ILE A 283 12.12 22.01 5.34
C ILE A 283 13.61 21.89 5.01
N ARG A 284 14.21 22.87 4.34
CA ARG A 284 15.66 22.87 4.05
C ARG A 284 16.54 22.86 5.31
N GLN A 285 16.05 23.36 6.44
CA GLN A 285 16.78 23.26 7.71
C GLN A 285 16.85 21.82 8.23
N LEU A 286 16.06 20.91 7.66
CA LEU A 286 16.08 19.49 7.99
C LEU A 286 17.06 18.67 7.14
N ASP A 287 17.62 19.24 6.06
CA ASP A 287 18.59 18.58 5.16
C ASP A 287 19.76 17.90 5.92
N PRO A 288 20.35 18.49 6.97
CA PRO A 288 21.47 17.87 7.70
C PRO A 288 21.12 16.54 8.41
N TYR A 289 19.83 16.21 8.59
CA TYR A 289 19.40 15.04 9.36
C TYR A 289 19.12 13.80 8.51
N ALA A 290 19.40 13.84 7.20
CA ALA A 290 19.26 12.72 6.28
C ALA A 290 17.90 12.01 6.40
N LEU A 291 16.82 12.79 6.30
CA LEU A 291 15.46 12.26 6.36
C LEU A 291 15.11 11.52 5.07
N THR A 292 14.38 10.41 5.18
CA THR A 292 13.94 9.63 4.02
C THR A 292 12.76 10.24 3.30
N LEU A 293 11.92 11.00 4.01
CA LEU A 293 10.80 11.74 3.42
C LEU A 293 10.26 12.85 4.35
N VAL A 294 9.54 13.79 3.73
CA VAL A 294 8.65 14.77 4.36
C VAL A 294 7.21 14.47 3.96
N GLU A 295 6.33 14.23 4.93
CA GLU A 295 4.91 13.89 4.73
C GLU A 295 4.02 15.12 4.90
N GLN A 296 3.19 15.37 3.88
CA GLN A 296 2.11 16.34 3.82
C GLN A 296 2.40 17.67 4.57
N PRO A 297 3.35 18.49 4.08
CA PRO A 297 3.73 19.74 4.72
C PRO A 297 2.57 20.75 4.81
N ILE A 298 1.79 20.88 3.74
CA ILE A 298 0.74 21.89 3.57
C ILE A 298 -0.62 21.24 3.32
N VAL A 299 -1.68 22.06 3.28
CA VAL A 299 -3.06 21.63 3.06
C VAL A 299 -3.24 20.77 1.81
N ARG A 300 -4.03 19.70 1.94
CA ARG A 300 -4.26 18.66 0.93
C ARG A 300 -4.82 19.12 -0.41
N THR A 301 -5.48 20.27 -0.41
CA THR A 301 -6.09 20.83 -1.62
C THR A 301 -5.07 21.55 -2.49
N ASP A 302 -3.91 21.93 -1.95
CA ASP A 302 -2.88 22.69 -2.66
C ASP A 302 -1.82 21.78 -3.31
N LEU A 303 -2.23 21.04 -4.33
CA LEU A 303 -1.30 20.20 -5.11
C LEU A 303 -0.25 21.03 -5.86
N ALA A 304 -0.55 22.29 -6.19
CA ALA A 304 0.40 23.18 -6.85
C ALA A 304 1.51 23.57 -5.87
N GLY A 305 1.16 23.93 -4.64
CA GLY A 305 2.10 24.19 -3.56
C GLY A 305 2.94 22.97 -3.21
N LEU A 306 2.36 21.76 -3.17
CA LEU A 306 3.16 20.54 -2.98
C LEU A 306 4.19 20.33 -4.10
N ALA A 307 3.80 20.57 -5.36
CA ALA A 307 4.72 20.49 -6.49
C ALA A 307 5.81 21.58 -6.45
N GLU A 308 5.50 22.79 -5.96
CA GLU A 308 6.48 23.85 -5.72
C GLU A 308 7.49 23.43 -4.66
N ILE A 309 7.01 22.94 -3.51
CA ILE A 309 7.87 22.46 -2.42
C ILE A 309 8.78 21.34 -2.92
N ARG A 310 8.20 20.32 -3.57
CA ARG A 310 8.95 19.17 -4.09
C ARG A 310 10.10 19.59 -5.00
N ARG A 311 9.89 20.57 -5.89
CA ARG A 311 10.94 21.08 -6.79
C ARG A 311 12.04 21.87 -6.06
N ALA A 312 11.75 22.37 -4.85
CA ALA A 312 12.63 23.27 -4.12
C ALA A 312 13.41 22.60 -2.97
N ILE A 313 13.07 21.38 -2.57
CA ILE A 313 13.72 20.66 -1.46
C ILE A 313 14.52 19.44 -1.95
N HIS A 314 15.45 18.95 -1.14
CA HIS A 314 16.24 17.74 -1.45
C HIS A 314 15.63 16.46 -0.87
N ILE A 315 14.81 16.58 0.18
CA ILE A 315 14.16 15.45 0.85
C ILE A 315 12.93 15.02 0.04
N PRO A 316 12.73 13.73 -0.26
CA PRO A 316 11.55 13.25 -0.99
C PRO A 316 10.24 13.68 -0.33
N LEU A 317 9.29 14.15 -1.14
CA LEU A 317 7.98 14.60 -0.66
C LEU A 317 6.93 13.50 -0.77
N MET A 318 6.22 13.25 0.33
CA MET A 318 5.10 12.32 0.39
C MET A 318 3.75 13.03 0.54
N ALA A 319 2.77 12.63 -0.27
CA ALA A 319 1.37 13.03 -0.10
C ALA A 319 0.56 11.95 0.65
N ASP A 320 -0.20 12.32 1.68
CA ASP A 320 -1.13 11.43 2.42
C ASP A 320 -2.56 11.95 2.36
N GLU A 321 -2.82 13.06 3.03
CA GLU A 321 -4.13 13.71 3.11
C GLU A 321 -4.68 14.05 1.71
N SER A 322 -3.79 14.36 0.77
CA SER A 322 -4.10 14.64 -0.64
C SER A 322 -4.50 13.40 -1.45
N VAL A 323 -4.19 12.20 -0.96
CA VAL A 323 -4.52 10.92 -1.61
C VAL A 323 -5.85 10.41 -1.05
N THR A 324 -6.95 10.76 -1.70
CA THR A 324 -8.31 10.34 -1.30
C THR A 324 -8.82 9.16 -2.12
N GLY A 325 -8.38 9.01 -3.38
CA GLY A 325 -8.78 7.91 -4.25
C GLY A 325 -8.03 7.90 -5.59
N PRO A 326 -8.49 7.12 -6.58
CA PRO A 326 -7.81 7.02 -7.87
C PRO A 326 -7.69 8.37 -8.59
N ALA A 327 -8.75 9.19 -8.59
CA ALA A 327 -8.74 10.48 -9.25
C ALA A 327 -7.70 11.45 -8.65
N SER A 328 -7.59 11.50 -7.31
CA SER A 328 -6.58 12.35 -6.65
C SER A 328 -5.16 11.87 -6.93
N LEU A 329 -4.94 10.55 -6.99
CA LEU A 329 -3.63 9.99 -7.36
C LEU A 329 -3.22 10.40 -8.77
N ILE A 330 -4.15 10.32 -9.74
CA ILE A 330 -3.88 10.77 -11.11
C ILE A 330 -3.53 12.26 -11.15
N GLU A 331 -4.21 13.10 -10.39
CA GLU A 331 -3.88 14.53 -10.31
C GLU A 331 -2.51 14.80 -9.66
N ILE A 332 -2.15 14.04 -8.62
CA ILE A 332 -0.80 14.11 -8.00
C ILE A 332 0.28 13.74 -9.03
N ILE A 333 0.07 12.66 -9.78
CA ILE A 333 0.99 12.23 -10.84
C ILE A 333 1.12 13.31 -11.92
N ARG A 334 -0.01 13.81 -12.44
CA ARG A 334 -0.03 14.83 -13.50
C ARG A 334 0.67 16.13 -13.13
N ARG A 335 0.55 16.54 -11.87
CA ARG A 335 1.15 17.77 -11.35
C ARG A 335 2.57 17.59 -10.85
N GLU A 336 3.06 16.35 -10.84
CA GLU A 336 4.32 15.94 -10.24
C GLU A 336 4.41 16.41 -8.78
N ALA A 337 3.31 16.30 -8.04
CA ALA A 337 3.14 16.93 -6.74
C ALA A 337 3.79 16.16 -5.59
N ALA A 338 4.25 14.92 -5.80
CA ALA A 338 4.92 14.11 -4.79
C ALA A 338 5.86 13.08 -5.43
N ASP A 339 6.87 12.65 -4.68
CA ASP A 339 7.74 11.50 -5.01
C ASP A 339 7.15 10.19 -4.47
N ILE A 340 6.39 10.30 -3.38
CA ILE A 340 5.84 9.19 -2.61
C ILE A 340 4.35 9.47 -2.37
N VAL A 341 3.51 8.44 -2.42
CA VAL A 341 2.11 8.54 -2.00
C VAL A 341 1.83 7.57 -0.87
N LYS A 342 0.89 7.95 -0.01
CA LYS A 342 0.43 7.10 1.07
C LYS A 342 -0.98 6.59 0.80
N VAL A 343 -1.16 5.28 0.96
CA VAL A 343 -2.46 4.61 0.83
C VAL A 343 -2.81 3.88 2.13
N LYS A 344 -4.11 3.75 2.38
CA LYS A 344 -4.74 3.17 3.57
C LYS A 344 -5.93 2.36 3.10
N VAL A 345 -5.97 1.05 3.40
CA VAL A 345 -7.00 0.14 2.88
C VAL A 345 -8.42 0.69 3.09
N MET A 346 -8.68 1.31 4.24
CA MET A 346 -9.96 1.94 4.55
C MET A 346 -10.30 3.13 3.63
N LYS A 347 -9.34 4.01 3.31
CA LYS A 347 -9.57 5.21 2.47
C LYS A 347 -9.80 4.82 1.02
N GLN A 348 -9.15 3.76 0.55
CA GLN A 348 -9.21 3.34 -0.85
C GLN A 348 -10.37 2.40 -1.17
N GLY A 349 -11.11 1.95 -0.17
CA GLY A 349 -12.30 1.13 -0.39
C GLY A 349 -12.02 -0.34 -0.60
N GLY A 350 -10.96 -0.86 0.01
CA GLY A 350 -10.64 -2.29 -0.01
C GLY A 350 -9.23 -2.60 -0.53
N LEU A 351 -8.82 -3.85 -0.37
CA LEU A 351 -7.50 -4.33 -0.73
C LEU A 351 -7.28 -4.30 -2.24
N LEU A 352 -8.29 -4.66 -3.06
CA LEU A 352 -8.15 -4.65 -4.52
C LEU A 352 -7.94 -3.24 -5.07
N ARG A 353 -8.70 -2.26 -4.59
CA ARG A 353 -8.54 -0.85 -5.00
C ARG A 353 -7.24 -0.27 -4.49
N THR A 354 -6.83 -0.64 -3.28
CA THR A 354 -5.54 -0.23 -2.72
C THR A 354 -4.39 -0.76 -3.58
N ARG A 355 -4.42 -2.05 -3.94
CA ARG A 355 -3.43 -2.66 -4.85
C ARG A 355 -3.41 -1.96 -6.21
N GLN A 356 -4.57 -1.71 -6.80
CA GLN A 356 -4.67 -0.99 -8.08
C GLN A 356 -4.03 0.40 -8.02
N MET A 357 -4.23 1.13 -6.92
CA MET A 357 -3.59 2.44 -6.71
C MET A 357 -2.08 2.33 -6.50
N ILE A 358 -1.61 1.31 -5.78
CA ILE A 358 -0.17 1.04 -5.62
C ILE A 358 0.47 0.78 -6.99
N GLU A 359 -0.13 -0.07 -7.82
CA GLU A 359 0.37 -0.40 -9.15
C GLU A 359 0.35 0.83 -10.08
N CYS A 360 -0.69 1.67 -9.98
CA CYS A 360 -0.77 2.92 -10.73
C CYS A 360 0.34 3.91 -10.34
N ALA A 361 0.59 4.08 -9.03
CA ALA A 361 1.69 4.91 -8.54
C ALA A 361 3.05 4.36 -9.00
N ALA A 362 3.24 3.04 -8.90
CA ALA A 362 4.45 2.35 -9.35
C ALA A 362 4.72 2.56 -10.85
N ALA A 363 3.68 2.45 -11.69
CA ALA A 363 3.78 2.67 -13.13
C ALA A 363 4.16 4.11 -13.49
N ALA A 364 3.84 5.07 -12.61
CA ALA A 364 4.25 6.47 -12.74
C ALA A 364 5.63 6.77 -12.11
N GLY A 365 6.33 5.76 -11.58
CA GLY A 365 7.64 5.91 -10.95
C GLY A 365 7.62 6.40 -9.51
N LEU A 366 6.43 6.50 -8.89
CA LEU A 366 6.28 6.91 -7.49
C LEU A 366 6.51 5.70 -6.56
N ARG A 367 7.02 5.99 -5.37
CA ARG A 367 7.07 5.01 -4.27
C ARG A 367 5.80 5.10 -3.42
N VAL A 368 5.52 4.06 -2.64
CA VAL A 368 4.29 3.99 -1.84
C VAL A 368 4.57 3.66 -0.38
N VAL A 369 3.89 4.32 0.54
CA VAL A 369 3.78 3.90 1.94
C VAL A 369 2.35 3.40 2.19
N VAL A 370 2.22 2.25 2.85
CA VAL A 370 0.93 1.70 3.26
C VAL A 370 0.77 1.88 4.77
N GLY A 371 -0.38 2.39 5.20
CA GLY A 371 -0.80 2.26 6.60
C GLY A 371 -1.56 3.44 7.19
N HIS A 372 -2.44 3.14 8.13
CA HIS A 372 -3.30 4.11 8.81
C HIS A 372 -2.76 4.58 10.18
N GLY A 373 -1.91 3.82 10.86
CA GLY A 373 -1.26 4.20 12.11
C GLY A 373 -2.09 4.01 13.38
N PHE A 374 -3.37 3.68 13.26
CA PHE A 374 -4.27 3.23 14.34
C PHE A 374 -5.04 1.99 13.87
N GLY A 375 -5.69 1.29 14.78
CA GLY A 375 -6.57 0.17 14.44
C GLY A 375 -6.19 -1.15 15.07
N LEU A 376 -6.99 -2.16 14.74
CA LEU A 376 -6.95 -3.49 15.32
C LEU A 376 -6.14 -4.45 14.44
N THR A 377 -5.98 -5.69 14.90
CA THR A 377 -5.21 -6.71 14.19
C THR A 377 -5.71 -6.97 12.77
N LEU A 378 -7.03 -7.01 12.55
CA LEU A 378 -7.61 -7.35 11.24
C LEU A 378 -7.23 -6.34 10.13
N SER A 379 -7.44 -5.05 10.36
CA SER A 379 -7.06 -4.01 9.39
C SER A 379 -5.55 -3.96 9.18
N THR A 380 -4.77 -4.16 10.25
CA THR A 380 -3.31 -4.21 10.22
C THR A 380 -2.80 -5.37 9.34
N LEU A 381 -3.41 -6.56 9.46
CA LEU A 381 -3.09 -7.71 8.61
C LEU A 381 -3.49 -7.48 7.15
N ALA A 382 -4.62 -6.82 6.89
CA ALA A 382 -5.03 -6.46 5.54
C ALA A 382 -4.05 -5.47 4.89
N GLU A 383 -3.57 -4.46 5.63
CA GLU A 383 -2.55 -3.52 5.18
C GLU A 383 -1.21 -4.24 4.89
N ALA A 384 -0.78 -5.15 5.77
CA ALA A 384 0.43 -5.95 5.54
C ALA A 384 0.29 -6.86 4.31
N ALA A 385 -0.86 -7.51 4.15
CA ALA A 385 -1.14 -8.40 3.03
C ALA A 385 -1.06 -7.68 1.69
N VAL A 386 -1.58 -6.44 1.57
CA VAL A 386 -1.47 -5.68 0.32
C VAL A 386 -0.08 -5.07 0.12
N ALA A 387 0.55 -4.59 1.19
CA ALA A 387 1.89 -3.99 1.17
C ALA A 387 2.94 -4.96 0.63
N ALA A 388 2.82 -6.25 0.93
CA ALA A 388 3.76 -7.27 0.49
C ALA A 388 3.66 -7.63 -1.00
N THR A 389 2.70 -7.09 -1.75
CA THR A 389 2.41 -7.55 -3.12
C THR A 389 3.03 -6.70 -4.23
N CYS A 390 3.77 -5.65 -3.87
CA CYS A 390 4.37 -4.74 -4.85
C CYS A 390 5.70 -4.15 -4.34
N ASP A 391 6.75 -4.26 -5.16
CA ASP A 391 8.08 -3.73 -4.85
C ASP A 391 8.15 -2.20 -4.79
N ALA A 392 7.10 -1.48 -5.22
CA ALA A 392 6.98 -0.03 -5.07
C ALA A 392 6.70 0.40 -3.62
N VAL A 393 6.19 -0.52 -2.79
CA VAL A 393 5.95 -0.26 -1.37
C VAL A 393 7.29 -0.15 -0.65
N MET A 394 7.48 0.94 0.08
CA MET A 394 8.70 1.21 0.82
C MET A 394 8.72 0.45 2.16
N PRO A 395 9.92 0.10 2.66
CA PRO A 395 10.08 -0.31 4.05
C PRO A 395 9.49 0.71 5.04
N GLY A 396 9.02 0.23 6.18
CA GLY A 396 8.41 1.07 7.21
C GLY A 396 6.94 1.40 6.92
N CYS A 397 6.11 0.37 6.77
CA CYS A 397 4.66 0.51 6.75
C CYS A 397 4.14 1.13 8.05
N GLU A 398 3.05 1.90 7.98
CA GLU A 398 2.40 2.54 9.13
C GLU A 398 1.28 1.69 9.72
N ALA A 399 1.39 0.37 9.62
CA ALA A 399 0.45 -0.60 10.15
C ALA A 399 0.80 -0.95 11.61
N VAL A 400 0.78 0.05 12.49
CA VAL A 400 1.23 -0.07 13.91
C VAL A 400 0.12 0.13 14.93
N GLY A 401 -1.15 0.11 14.50
CA GLY A 401 -2.31 0.35 15.34
C GLY A 401 -2.35 -0.47 16.64
N PRO A 402 -2.16 -1.80 16.58
CA PRO A 402 -2.23 -2.69 17.75
C PRO A 402 -1.27 -2.33 18.88
N LEU A 403 -0.13 -1.65 18.59
CA LEU A 403 0.79 -1.18 19.63
C LEU A 403 0.16 -0.12 20.54
N LYS A 404 -0.79 0.66 20.01
CA LYS A 404 -1.47 1.73 20.75
C LYS A 404 -2.69 1.22 21.49
N MET A 405 -3.23 0.06 21.12
CA MET A 405 -4.48 -0.47 21.67
C MET A 405 -4.23 -1.22 22.99
N ALA A 406 -5.10 -1.02 23.96
CA ALA A 406 -5.07 -1.74 25.24
C ALA A 406 -5.63 -3.17 25.15
N GLY A 407 -6.32 -3.49 24.05
CA GLY A 407 -6.84 -4.82 23.74
C GLY A 407 -7.09 -4.97 22.24
N ASP A 408 -7.72 -6.09 21.86
CA ASP A 408 -8.12 -6.40 20.49
C ASP A 408 -9.41 -7.24 20.52
N VAL A 409 -10.01 -7.47 19.37
CA VAL A 409 -11.23 -8.28 19.16
C VAL A 409 -10.93 -9.68 18.61
N VAL A 410 -9.66 -10.00 18.40
CA VAL A 410 -9.18 -11.32 17.95
C VAL A 410 -8.55 -12.10 19.12
N ARG A 411 -8.55 -13.44 19.02
CA ARG A 411 -7.98 -14.33 20.04
C ARG A 411 -6.47 -14.18 20.20
N ASP A 412 -5.77 -14.10 19.06
CA ASP A 412 -4.32 -14.02 18.98
C ASP A 412 -3.94 -12.72 18.24
N PRO A 413 -3.86 -11.57 18.95
CA PRO A 413 -3.50 -10.30 18.34
C PRO A 413 -2.10 -10.37 17.73
N ILE A 414 -1.91 -9.62 16.65
CA ILE A 414 -0.62 -9.62 15.94
C ILE A 414 0.51 -9.10 16.83
N ASN A 415 1.63 -9.82 16.83
CA ASN A 415 2.84 -9.37 17.50
C ASN A 415 3.65 -8.46 16.59
N LEU A 416 3.88 -7.22 17.04
CA LEU A 416 4.61 -6.18 16.31
C LEU A 416 6.02 -5.93 16.88
N GLU A 417 6.50 -6.78 17.79
CA GLU A 417 7.89 -6.76 18.28
C GLU A 417 8.87 -7.02 17.15
N GLY A 418 10.04 -6.38 17.22
CA GLY A 418 11.04 -6.43 16.14
C GLY A 418 10.75 -5.44 15.01
N GLY A 419 9.66 -4.67 15.07
CA GLY A 419 9.31 -3.70 14.02
C GLY A 419 8.98 -4.35 12.68
N VAL A 420 8.41 -5.56 12.70
CA VAL A 420 7.99 -6.31 11.50
C VAL A 420 6.62 -6.95 11.71
N ILE A 421 5.89 -7.12 10.62
CA ILE A 421 4.76 -8.05 10.52
C ILE A 421 5.19 -9.21 9.66
N ARG A 422 5.18 -10.42 10.22
CA ARG A 422 5.30 -11.65 9.44
C ARG A 422 3.95 -11.99 8.84
N LEU A 423 3.92 -12.21 7.54
CA LEU A 423 2.70 -12.66 6.88
C LEU A 423 2.34 -14.05 7.36
N THR A 424 1.03 -14.27 7.48
CA THR A 424 0.46 -15.55 7.91
C THR A 424 0.11 -16.39 6.69
N GLU A 425 0.35 -17.69 6.81
CA GLU A 425 -0.13 -18.70 5.85
C GLU A 425 -1.52 -19.22 6.22
N ALA A 426 -2.10 -18.75 7.33
CA ALA A 426 -3.44 -19.12 7.74
C ALA A 426 -4.49 -18.59 6.74
N PRO A 427 -5.56 -19.36 6.46
CA PRO A 427 -6.57 -18.96 5.49
C PRO A 427 -7.27 -17.63 5.82
N GLY A 428 -7.66 -16.90 4.77
CA GLY A 428 -8.30 -15.59 4.92
C GLY A 428 -7.30 -14.52 5.38
N LEU A 429 -7.74 -13.61 6.25
CA LEU A 429 -6.85 -12.64 6.89
C LEU A 429 -5.92 -13.28 7.93
N GLY A 430 -6.18 -14.54 8.29
CA GLY A 430 -5.37 -15.30 9.24
C GLY A 430 -5.51 -14.85 10.70
N ALA A 431 -6.66 -14.25 11.05
CA ALA A 431 -7.03 -13.94 12.43
C ALA A 431 -8.40 -14.57 12.77
N THR A 432 -8.64 -14.83 14.06
CA THR A 432 -9.90 -15.41 14.55
C THR A 432 -10.52 -14.47 15.57
N ILE A 433 -11.79 -14.10 15.38
CA ILE A 433 -12.53 -13.28 16.34
C ILE A 433 -12.65 -14.00 17.68
N ASP A 434 -12.40 -13.27 18.76
CA ASP A 434 -12.72 -13.68 20.11
C ASP A 434 -14.14 -13.21 20.46
N PRO A 435 -15.11 -14.12 20.64
CA PRO A 435 -16.49 -13.76 20.98
C PRO A 435 -16.61 -12.98 22.30
N ASP A 436 -15.77 -13.29 23.29
CA ASP A 436 -15.81 -12.63 24.60
C ASP A 436 -15.21 -11.24 24.53
N ALA A 437 -14.10 -11.08 23.80
CA ALA A 437 -13.52 -9.76 23.54
C ALA A 437 -14.45 -8.90 22.68
N LEU A 438 -15.06 -9.48 21.64
CA LEU A 438 -16.04 -8.78 20.81
C LEU A 438 -17.23 -8.31 21.66
N LYS A 439 -17.77 -9.16 22.55
CA LYS A 439 -18.84 -8.77 23.47
C LYS A 439 -18.39 -7.66 24.42
N ARG A 440 -17.16 -7.72 24.94
CA ARG A 440 -16.60 -6.73 25.87
C ARG A 440 -16.48 -5.34 25.24
N TYR A 441 -16.01 -5.26 24.00
CA TYR A 441 -15.73 -3.98 23.32
C TYR A 441 -16.89 -3.48 22.46
N ARG A 442 -17.95 -4.28 22.27
CA ARG A 442 -19.11 -3.87 21.48
C ARG A 442 -19.81 -2.68 22.11
N VAL A 443 -20.15 -1.71 21.27
CA VAL A 443 -21.01 -0.59 21.64
C VAL A 443 -22.45 -0.96 21.31
N GLU A 444 -23.34 -0.90 22.30
CA GLU A 444 -24.78 -1.03 22.07
C GLU A 444 -25.29 0.24 21.38
N ARG A 445 -26.14 0.06 20.37
CA ARG A 445 -26.77 1.16 19.62
C ARG A 445 -28.29 1.02 19.70
#